data_AF-D8F652-F1
#
_entry.id   AF-D8F652-F1
#
_cell.length_a   1.000
_cell.length_b   1.000
_cell.length_c   1.000
_cell.angle_alpha   90.00
_cell.angle_beta   90.00
_cell.angle_gamma   90.00
#
_symmetry.space_group_name_H-M   'P 1'
#
loop_
_entity.id
_entity.type
_entity.pdbx_description
1 polymer ?
#
loop_
_entity_poly.entity_id
_entity_poly.type
_entity_poly.pdbx_seq_one_letter_code
_entity_poly.pdbx_strand_id
1 'polypeptide(L)'
;MVRVYDKEIEILDPQRMEVIRRHPKGRMPGSLLMEPRDRIFNPSRQTDRLLARAEAIGPHTFSLCETWFTEEGRSGQRRMYGLINLVRHYPARYVEKAAELAKANGLKSSKALRRMVERMAEDEKTEPLTQDHPLIRPGEDYAVFWNQHAAGGSSRPIVTESRVKLSQVWEQASWLEVIRVFDLEVDPKRSRRDDEIWIKSPFTHEEKASMHVSLSENIFKDFSSGKGGGIMQFCREMLLQKGREMTMSEVARWMVKEGIATANHPKSLVKQKEKAANTGTNPAIKIDLRRYLRTDHPELCRRGISATTCRYLGCGFLPRRSWAKTGSPLNSRLVFQVRGVRENGQGLQPVILTHTGRALSMEQEELNGKYWSYPFKKAWEIYNQDNILLDEAALGQTNMFGLILTEGFFDVAKLVEAGCRNAVALMGNAISLGQIERLVWIRSRVRFPRILLFLDRDPAGKTGALQVRERLFHHGFPVTVFDWEQLVSFNGEKPKPIPESIKDPADMSVEQIQTLRRHGIF
;
A
#
# COMPACT_ATOMS: atom_id res chain seq x y z
N MET A 1 -14.54 28.37 35.16
CA MET A 1 -15.76 27.53 35.23
C MET A 1 -16.84 28.14 34.34
N VAL A 2 -17.86 27.37 33.93
CA VAL A 2 -19.04 27.87 33.21
C VAL A 2 -20.30 27.42 33.95
N ARG A 3 -21.26 28.32 34.16
CA ARG A 3 -22.62 28.00 34.64
C ARG A 3 -23.63 28.33 33.55
N VAL A 4 -24.63 27.48 33.38
CA VAL A 4 -25.68 27.63 32.36
C VAL A 4 -27.03 27.72 33.08
N TYR A 5 -27.70 28.86 32.91
CA TYR A 5 -29.03 29.14 33.45
C TYR A 5 -30.07 29.05 32.32
N ASP A 6 -31.34 29.29 32.61
CA ASP A 6 -32.40 29.23 31.59
C ASP A 6 -32.35 30.35 30.56
N LYS A 7 -31.88 31.53 30.96
CA LYS A 7 -31.86 32.75 30.14
C LYS A 7 -30.47 33.29 29.83
N GLU A 8 -29.43 32.81 30.54
CA GLU A 8 -28.05 33.30 30.39
C GLU A 8 -27.01 32.21 30.68
N ILE A 9 -25.75 32.52 30.34
CA ILE A 9 -24.56 31.70 30.58
C ILE A 9 -23.53 32.59 31.28
N GLU A 10 -23.04 32.16 32.43
CA GLU A 10 -21.95 32.82 33.15
C GLU A 10 -20.62 32.10 32.90
N ILE A 11 -19.58 32.88 32.64
CA ILE A 11 -18.18 32.42 32.64
C ILE A 11 -17.55 32.95 33.91
N LEU A 12 -17.03 32.06 34.76
CA LEU A 12 -16.48 32.39 36.07
C LEU A 12 -15.00 32.02 36.17
N ASP A 13 -14.25 32.75 36.99
CA ASP A 13 -12.88 32.41 37.33
C ASP A 13 -12.83 31.07 38.11
N PRO A 14 -11.95 30.12 37.74
CA PRO A 14 -11.91 28.81 38.38
C PRO A 14 -11.20 28.79 39.75
N GLN A 15 -10.51 29.87 40.14
CA GLN A 15 -9.82 30.00 41.44
C GLN A 15 -10.59 30.95 42.37
N ARG A 16 -11.04 32.10 41.86
CA ARG A 16 -11.79 33.12 42.62
C ARG A 16 -13.30 32.90 42.67
N MET A 17 -13.85 32.11 41.73
CA MET A 17 -15.31 31.90 41.58
C MET A 17 -16.13 33.17 41.27
N GLU A 18 -15.45 34.27 40.91
CA GLU A 18 -16.03 35.53 40.44
C GLU A 18 -16.56 35.41 38.99
N VAL A 19 -17.60 36.17 38.62
CA VAL A 19 -18.18 36.17 37.27
C VAL A 19 -17.37 37.09 36.35
N ILE A 20 -16.70 36.51 35.35
CA ILE A 20 -15.89 37.23 34.36
C ILE A 20 -16.76 37.82 33.24
N ARG A 21 -17.73 37.04 32.71
CA ARG A 21 -18.69 37.49 31.68
C ARG A 21 -20.05 36.81 31.83
N ARG A 22 -21.10 37.51 31.38
CA ARG A 22 -22.45 36.99 31.19
C ARG A 22 -22.83 37.09 29.72
N HIS A 23 -23.47 36.05 29.17
CA HIS A 23 -23.97 36.03 27.79
C HIS A 23 -25.44 35.58 27.77
N PRO A 24 -26.35 36.28 27.04
CA PRO A 24 -27.74 35.87 26.92
C PRO A 24 -27.86 34.56 26.13
N LYS A 25 -28.67 33.63 26.63
CA LYS A 25 -28.84 32.30 26.03
C LYS A 25 -29.78 32.39 24.82
N GLY A 26 -29.34 31.87 23.67
CA GLY A 26 -30.11 31.89 22.43
C GLY A 26 -31.43 31.14 22.56
N ARG A 27 -32.57 31.81 22.28
CA ARG A 27 -33.92 31.22 22.39
C ARG A 27 -34.21 30.12 21.35
N MET A 28 -33.42 30.06 20.27
CA MET A 28 -33.56 29.09 19.19
C MET A 28 -32.33 28.16 19.12
N PRO A 29 -32.48 26.83 18.96
CA PRO A 29 -31.36 25.92 18.80
C PRO A 29 -30.43 26.34 17.64
N GLY A 30 -29.16 26.60 17.94
CA GLY A 30 -28.17 27.06 16.96
C GLY A 30 -28.19 28.57 16.66
N SER A 31 -29.02 29.37 17.34
CA SER A 31 -28.84 30.82 17.38
C SER A 31 -27.63 31.21 18.23
N LEU A 32 -26.93 32.28 17.84
CA LEU A 32 -25.78 32.82 18.55
C LEU A 32 -26.08 34.26 18.96
N LEU A 33 -26.11 34.51 20.27
CA LEU A 33 -26.18 35.85 20.85
C LEU A 33 -24.87 36.10 21.58
N MET A 34 -23.97 36.85 20.96
CA MET A 34 -22.61 37.07 21.45
C MET A 34 -22.06 38.39 20.89
N GLU A 35 -21.55 39.25 21.76
CA GLU A 35 -21.10 40.59 21.38
C GLU A 35 -19.88 40.53 20.44
N PRO A 36 -19.67 41.54 19.57
CA PRO A 36 -18.48 41.59 18.71
C PRO A 36 -17.16 41.46 19.48
N ARG A 37 -17.08 42.07 20.67
CA ARG A 37 -15.93 42.00 21.61
C ARG A 37 -15.69 40.64 22.28
N ASP A 38 -16.63 39.71 22.15
CA ASP A 38 -16.53 38.33 22.65
C ASP A 38 -16.12 37.35 21.53
N ARG A 39 -16.08 37.79 20.27
CA ARG A 39 -15.75 36.93 19.12
C ARG A 39 -14.26 36.62 19.09
N ILE A 40 -13.93 35.33 19.12
CA ILE A 40 -12.56 34.85 18.95
C ILE A 40 -12.22 34.87 17.47
N PHE A 41 -11.47 35.88 17.02
CA PHE A 41 -10.96 36.00 15.65
C PHE A 41 -9.61 35.29 15.43
N ASN A 42 -8.94 34.81 16.48
CA ASN A 42 -7.67 34.09 16.36
C ASN A 42 -7.84 32.82 15.49
N PRO A 43 -7.22 32.74 14.28
CA PRO A 43 -7.32 31.57 13.42
C PRO A 43 -6.69 30.35 14.11
N SER A 44 -7.42 29.25 14.13
CA SER A 44 -6.86 27.97 14.57
C SER A 44 -6.47 27.13 13.37
N ARG A 45 -5.70 26.05 13.60
CA ARG A 45 -5.44 24.97 12.62
C ARG A 45 -6.71 24.39 11.96
N GLN A 46 -7.90 24.71 12.48
CA GLN A 46 -9.19 24.41 11.88
C GLN A 46 -9.74 25.56 11.00
N THR A 47 -9.50 26.83 11.32
CA THR A 47 -9.75 27.95 10.38
C THR A 47 -8.92 27.76 9.11
N ASP A 48 -7.61 27.55 9.26
CA ASP A 48 -6.66 27.47 8.15
C ASP A 48 -7.04 26.33 7.18
N ARG A 49 -7.52 25.21 7.74
CA ARG A 49 -7.98 24.03 6.99
C ARG A 49 -9.49 24.02 6.68
N LEU A 50 -10.17 25.14 6.90
CA LEU A 50 -11.39 25.51 6.20
C LEU A 50 -11.03 26.41 5.00
N LEU A 51 -10.19 27.44 5.21
CA LEU A 51 -9.72 28.34 4.16
C LEU A 51 -8.99 27.60 3.02
N ALA A 52 -7.96 26.80 3.31
CA ALA A 52 -7.26 25.99 2.30
C ALA A 52 -8.15 24.90 1.64
N ARG A 53 -9.29 24.56 2.24
CA ARG A 53 -10.31 23.68 1.60
C ARG A 53 -11.34 24.45 0.79
N ALA A 54 -11.47 25.75 0.99
CA ALA A 54 -12.26 26.66 0.16
C ALA A 54 -11.44 27.10 -1.06
N GLU A 55 -10.15 27.38 -0.89
CA GLU A 55 -9.15 27.61 -1.94
C GLU A 55 -9.10 26.47 -2.96
N ALA A 56 -9.07 25.21 -2.48
CA ALA A 56 -9.11 24.02 -3.31
C ALA A 56 -10.47 23.75 -4.01
N ILE A 57 -11.47 24.61 -3.82
CA ILE A 57 -12.74 24.62 -4.57
C ILE A 57 -12.71 25.77 -5.59
N GLY A 58 -12.25 26.95 -5.16
CA GLY A 58 -11.90 28.07 -6.04
C GLY A 58 -11.81 29.42 -5.31
N PRO A 59 -11.34 30.48 -6.00
CA PRO A 59 -11.10 31.80 -5.41
C PRO A 59 -12.37 32.48 -4.84
N HIS A 60 -13.55 32.27 -5.43
CA HIS A 60 -14.81 32.81 -4.93
C HIS A 60 -15.26 32.08 -3.65
N THR A 61 -15.13 30.74 -3.61
CA THR A 61 -15.40 29.94 -2.40
C THR A 61 -14.44 30.32 -1.27
N PHE A 62 -13.15 30.53 -1.57
CA PHE A 62 -12.16 31.04 -0.61
C PHE A 62 -12.58 32.40 -0.04
N SER A 63 -12.73 33.41 -0.90
CA SER A 63 -12.98 34.79 -0.48
C SER A 63 -14.30 34.94 0.29
N LEU A 64 -15.31 34.13 -0.02
CA LEU A 64 -16.57 34.08 0.74
C LEU A 64 -16.38 33.45 2.13
N CYS A 65 -15.58 32.38 2.25
CA CYS A 65 -15.26 31.77 3.55
C CYS A 65 -14.38 32.68 4.42
N GLU A 66 -13.42 33.37 3.81
CA GLU A 66 -12.58 34.38 4.44
C GLU A 66 -13.43 35.54 4.98
N THR A 67 -14.31 36.11 4.17
CA THR A 67 -15.26 37.16 4.59
C THR A 67 -16.06 36.74 5.82
N TRP A 68 -16.62 35.52 5.84
CA TRP A 68 -17.35 35.01 7.00
C TRP A 68 -16.48 34.83 8.26
N PHE A 69 -15.20 34.48 8.11
CA PHE A 69 -14.29 34.40 9.26
C PHE A 69 -13.90 35.79 9.78
N THR A 70 -13.71 36.77 8.91
CA THR A 70 -13.40 38.16 9.28
C THR A 70 -14.59 38.86 9.95
N GLU A 71 -15.84 38.55 9.56
CA GLU A 71 -17.03 39.10 10.21
C GLU A 71 -17.44 38.37 11.52
N GLU A 72 -17.34 37.04 11.55
CA GLU A 72 -17.96 36.21 12.61
C GLU A 72 -16.93 35.41 13.45
N GLY A 73 -15.64 35.52 13.14
CA GLY A 73 -14.55 34.80 13.80
C GLY A 73 -14.77 33.29 13.76
N ARG A 74 -14.38 32.62 14.86
CA ARG A 74 -14.59 31.16 15.01
C ARG A 74 -16.06 30.71 14.90
N SER A 75 -17.05 31.60 15.08
CA SER A 75 -18.45 31.22 14.90
C SER A 75 -18.85 31.06 13.42
N GLY A 76 -18.22 31.81 12.51
CA GLY A 76 -18.39 31.69 11.06
C GLY A 76 -17.94 30.34 10.48
N GLN A 77 -17.05 29.61 11.19
CA GLN A 77 -16.55 28.29 10.79
C GLN A 77 -17.66 27.29 10.48
N ARG A 78 -18.83 27.38 11.15
CA ARG A 78 -19.98 26.51 10.88
C ARG A 78 -20.57 26.75 9.49
N ARG A 79 -20.56 28.00 8.99
CA ARG A 79 -21.01 28.33 7.62
C ARG A 79 -19.98 27.92 6.58
N MET A 80 -18.69 28.21 6.82
CA MET A 80 -17.57 27.74 5.99
C MET A 80 -17.64 26.22 5.79
N TYR A 81 -17.75 25.45 6.87
CA TYR A 81 -17.90 23.98 6.82
C TYR A 81 -19.20 23.55 6.12
N GLY A 82 -20.28 24.34 6.21
CA GLY A 82 -21.52 24.09 5.48
C GLY A 82 -21.36 24.18 3.96
N LEU A 83 -20.60 25.18 3.48
CA LEU A 83 -20.31 25.41 2.05
C LEU A 83 -19.29 24.40 1.50
N ILE A 84 -18.13 24.27 2.16
CA ILE A 84 -17.01 23.42 1.71
C ILE A 84 -17.39 21.94 1.56
N ASN A 85 -18.38 21.45 2.31
CA ASN A 85 -18.81 20.05 2.21
C ASN A 85 -19.94 19.80 1.19
N LEU A 86 -20.43 20.81 0.47
CA LEU A 86 -21.28 20.58 -0.71
C LEU A 86 -20.53 19.79 -1.79
N VAL A 87 -19.21 19.96 -1.89
CA VAL A 87 -18.32 19.24 -2.82
C VAL A 87 -18.21 17.72 -2.53
N ARG A 88 -18.87 17.21 -1.47
CA ARG A 88 -19.06 15.75 -1.27
C ARG A 88 -20.20 15.15 -2.11
N HIS A 89 -21.10 15.99 -2.61
CA HIS A 89 -22.34 15.59 -3.28
C HIS A 89 -22.50 16.25 -4.65
N TYR A 90 -21.82 17.37 -4.89
CA TYR A 90 -21.93 18.17 -6.11
C TYR A 90 -20.53 18.49 -6.65
N PRO A 91 -20.30 18.50 -7.98
CA PRO A 91 -19.07 18.98 -8.61
C PRO A 91 -18.63 20.36 -8.10
N ALA A 92 -17.32 20.55 -7.91
CA ALA A 92 -16.74 21.79 -7.39
C ALA A 92 -17.15 23.04 -8.18
N ARG A 93 -17.27 22.93 -9.51
CA ARG A 93 -17.73 24.01 -10.41
C ARG A 93 -19.07 24.64 -9.99
N TYR A 94 -20.04 23.85 -9.50
CA TYR A 94 -21.34 24.38 -9.06
C TYR A 94 -21.20 25.13 -7.73
N VAL A 95 -20.38 24.62 -6.81
CA VAL A 95 -20.14 25.25 -5.51
C VAL A 95 -19.39 26.58 -5.69
N GLU A 96 -18.44 26.63 -6.62
CA GLU A 96 -17.72 27.85 -6.97
C GLU A 96 -18.62 28.87 -7.68
N LYS A 97 -19.41 28.46 -8.68
CA LYS A 97 -20.38 29.35 -9.35
C LYS A 97 -21.44 29.87 -8.37
N ALA A 98 -21.88 29.06 -7.42
CA ALA A 98 -22.77 29.50 -6.35
C ALA A 98 -22.10 30.47 -5.38
N ALA A 99 -20.81 30.29 -5.05
CA ALA A 99 -20.05 31.22 -4.21
C ALA A 99 -19.81 32.58 -4.90
N GLU A 100 -19.50 32.57 -6.19
CA GLU A 100 -19.42 33.77 -7.05
C GLU A 100 -20.73 34.56 -7.01
N LEU A 101 -21.85 33.91 -7.36
CA LEU A 101 -23.18 34.53 -7.36
C LEU A 101 -23.61 34.98 -5.95
N ALA A 102 -23.28 34.23 -4.90
CA ALA A 102 -23.58 34.63 -3.53
C ALA A 102 -22.77 35.85 -3.08
N LYS A 103 -21.49 35.96 -3.49
CA LYS A 103 -20.67 37.15 -3.24
C LYS A 103 -21.24 38.37 -3.98
N ALA A 104 -21.60 38.22 -5.25
CA ALA A 104 -22.20 39.29 -6.05
C ALA A 104 -23.55 39.79 -5.49
N ASN A 105 -24.38 38.88 -4.94
CA ASN A 105 -25.71 39.20 -4.39
C ASN A 105 -25.72 39.38 -2.86
N GLY A 106 -24.57 39.50 -2.19
CA GLY A 106 -24.47 39.71 -0.74
C GLY A 106 -25.06 38.59 0.14
N LEU A 107 -25.23 37.36 -0.38
CA LEU A 107 -25.98 36.29 0.26
C LEU A 107 -25.20 35.61 1.40
N LYS A 108 -25.36 36.14 2.63
CA LYS A 108 -24.71 35.61 3.85
C LYS A 108 -25.26 34.27 4.39
N SER A 109 -26.21 33.64 3.68
CA SER A 109 -26.91 32.42 4.13
C SER A 109 -26.41 31.15 3.45
N SER A 110 -25.77 30.27 4.22
CA SER A 110 -25.31 28.95 3.75
C SER A 110 -26.45 28.00 3.31
N LYS A 111 -27.70 28.26 3.73
CA LYS A 111 -28.89 27.53 3.26
C LYS A 111 -29.36 27.99 1.88
N ALA A 112 -29.12 29.26 1.51
CA ALA A 112 -29.40 29.76 0.16
C ALA A 112 -28.38 29.20 -0.85
N LEU A 113 -27.08 29.28 -0.51
CA LEU A 113 -25.98 28.71 -1.30
C LEU A 113 -26.21 27.23 -1.66
N ARG A 114 -26.62 26.41 -0.69
CA ARG A 114 -26.95 25.00 -0.96
C ARG A 114 -28.02 24.83 -2.05
N ARG A 115 -29.11 25.61 -1.98
CA ARG A 115 -30.20 25.56 -2.96
C ARG A 115 -29.80 26.02 -4.36
N MET A 116 -28.79 26.88 -4.47
CA MET A 116 -28.23 27.31 -5.76
C MET A 116 -27.42 26.16 -6.39
N VAL A 117 -26.58 25.49 -5.60
CA VAL A 117 -25.81 24.30 -6.04
C VAL A 117 -26.72 23.12 -6.40
N GLU A 118 -27.82 22.93 -5.65
CA GLU A 118 -28.83 21.89 -5.92
C GLU A 118 -29.43 22.05 -7.32
N ARG A 119 -29.93 23.24 -7.69
CA ARG A 119 -30.48 23.52 -9.03
C ARG A 119 -29.47 23.32 -10.16
N MET A 120 -28.26 23.85 -10.01
CA MET A 120 -27.18 23.70 -11.00
C MET A 120 -26.81 22.23 -11.29
N ALA A 121 -27.12 21.31 -10.37
CA ALA A 121 -26.89 19.87 -10.55
C ALA A 121 -28.10 19.11 -11.13
N GLU A 122 -29.24 19.76 -11.27
CA GLU A 122 -30.46 19.23 -11.91
C GLU A 122 -30.45 19.55 -13.42
N ASP A 123 -29.99 20.75 -13.80
CA ASP A 123 -30.00 21.27 -15.18
C ASP A 123 -29.07 20.52 -16.18
N GLU A 124 -27.99 19.88 -15.72
CA GLU A 124 -26.91 19.36 -16.60
C GLU A 124 -26.98 17.83 -16.88
N LYS A 125 -28.18 17.24 -16.94
CA LYS A 125 -28.37 15.77 -17.03
C LYS A 125 -28.70 15.20 -18.43
N THR A 126 -28.58 15.99 -19.50
CA THR A 126 -29.39 15.80 -20.71
C THR A 126 -28.62 15.61 -22.04
N GLU A 127 -27.43 14.99 -22.06
CA GLU A 127 -26.80 14.51 -23.31
C GLU A 127 -26.24 13.06 -23.20
N PRO A 128 -26.38 12.21 -24.24
CA PRO A 128 -25.95 10.81 -24.23
C PRO A 128 -24.58 10.55 -24.90
N LEU A 129 -23.97 9.38 -24.62
CA LEU A 129 -22.77 8.88 -25.29
C LEU A 129 -23.10 8.11 -26.58
N THR A 130 -22.23 8.18 -27.58
CA THR A 130 -22.26 7.34 -28.80
C THR A 130 -21.05 6.40 -28.87
N GLN A 131 -21.16 5.35 -29.70
CA GLN A 131 -20.19 4.23 -29.77
C GLN A 131 -19.43 4.13 -31.10
N ASP A 132 -19.73 5.01 -32.06
CA ASP A 132 -19.00 5.13 -33.32
C ASP A 132 -17.95 6.26 -33.21
N HIS A 133 -16.72 5.98 -33.66
CA HIS A 133 -15.62 6.94 -33.69
C HIS A 133 -14.55 6.49 -34.71
N PRO A 134 -13.99 7.40 -35.56
CA PRO A 134 -13.00 7.08 -36.61
C PRO A 134 -11.64 6.48 -36.18
N LEU A 135 -11.50 5.98 -34.95
CA LEU A 135 -10.28 5.39 -34.41
C LEU A 135 -10.44 3.92 -33.97
N ILE A 136 -11.64 3.34 -34.13
CA ILE A 136 -11.95 1.95 -33.77
C ILE A 136 -11.92 1.10 -35.05
N ARG A 137 -11.22 -0.04 -35.02
CA ARG A 137 -11.15 -0.99 -36.15
C ARG A 137 -12.23 -2.09 -36.06
N PRO A 138 -12.59 -2.74 -37.19
CA PRO A 138 -13.45 -3.93 -37.19
C PRO A 138 -12.86 -5.10 -36.37
N GLY A 139 -13.72 -6.06 -36.01
CA GLY A 139 -13.35 -7.19 -35.14
C GLY A 139 -12.72 -8.36 -35.88
N GLU A 140 -12.97 -8.46 -37.18
CA GLU A 140 -12.62 -9.57 -38.06
C GLU A 140 -11.10 -9.79 -38.14
N ASP A 141 -10.32 -8.71 -38.16
CA ASP A 141 -8.84 -8.70 -38.16
C ASP A 141 -8.24 -9.61 -37.07
N TYR A 142 -8.87 -9.67 -35.89
CA TYR A 142 -8.37 -10.41 -34.73
C TYR A 142 -8.65 -11.92 -34.80
N ALA A 143 -9.70 -12.34 -35.51
CA ALA A 143 -10.11 -13.75 -35.57
C ALA A 143 -9.15 -14.61 -36.40
N VAL A 144 -8.55 -14.03 -37.44
CA VAL A 144 -7.64 -14.74 -38.36
C VAL A 144 -6.35 -15.19 -37.65
N PHE A 145 -5.80 -14.34 -36.79
CA PHE A 145 -4.51 -14.57 -36.11
C PHE A 145 -4.55 -15.76 -35.14
N TRP A 146 -5.63 -15.94 -34.38
CA TRP A 146 -5.68 -16.92 -33.29
C TRP A 146 -5.67 -18.38 -33.77
N ASN A 147 -6.27 -18.65 -34.94
CA ASN A 147 -6.44 -20.00 -35.46
C ASN A 147 -5.12 -20.66 -35.94
N GLN A 148 -4.04 -19.90 -36.14
CA GLN A 148 -2.81 -20.41 -36.75
C GLN A 148 -1.80 -21.04 -35.77
N HIS A 149 -1.97 -20.89 -34.44
CA HIS A 149 -0.83 -21.04 -33.51
C HIS A 149 -1.05 -21.89 -32.24
N ALA A 150 -2.23 -22.51 -32.02
CA ALA A 150 -2.62 -22.97 -30.68
C ALA A 150 -2.49 -24.49 -30.37
N ALA A 151 -2.10 -25.35 -31.31
CA ALA A 151 -2.27 -26.82 -31.16
C ALA A 151 -0.97 -27.64 -31.29
N GLY A 152 -0.42 -28.15 -30.16
CA GLY A 152 0.66 -29.15 -30.18
C GLY A 152 1.21 -29.58 -28.81
N GLY A 153 1.16 -30.89 -28.51
CA GLY A 153 1.85 -31.58 -27.40
C GLY A 153 1.16 -31.46 -26.01
N SER A 154 0.66 -32.47 -25.30
CA SER A 154 0.94 -33.93 -25.09
C SER A 154 1.82 -34.24 -23.86
N SER A 155 1.31 -35.08 -22.94
CA SER A 155 1.92 -35.37 -21.62
C SER A 155 1.78 -36.85 -21.21
N ARG A 156 2.61 -37.34 -20.27
CA ARG A 156 2.33 -38.50 -19.38
C ARG A 156 3.32 -38.62 -18.18
N PRO A 157 3.00 -39.37 -17.10
CA PRO A 157 3.58 -39.13 -15.76
C PRO A 157 4.16 -40.38 -15.05
N ILE A 158 4.54 -40.23 -13.77
CA ILE A 158 4.82 -41.30 -12.79
C ILE A 158 3.94 -41.09 -11.53
N VAL A 159 3.60 -42.17 -10.81
CA VAL A 159 2.66 -42.19 -9.66
C VAL A 159 3.31 -42.84 -8.42
N THR A 160 2.90 -42.41 -7.22
CA THR A 160 3.13 -43.12 -5.94
C THR A 160 1.99 -42.76 -4.97
N GLU A 161 1.68 -43.65 -4.03
CA GLU A 161 0.42 -43.61 -3.28
C GLU A 161 0.32 -42.57 -2.15
N SER A 162 -0.88 -42.45 -1.57
CA SER A 162 -1.47 -41.13 -1.32
C SER A 162 -1.09 -40.46 0.01
N ARG A 163 -0.06 -39.61 -0.03
CA ARG A 163 -0.04 -38.41 0.82
C ARG A 163 -1.30 -37.57 0.50
N VAL A 164 -2.14 -37.32 1.50
CA VAL A 164 -3.26 -36.37 1.39
C VAL A 164 -2.70 -34.98 1.10
N LYS A 165 -2.82 -34.52 -0.15
CA LYS A 165 -2.32 -33.21 -0.56
C LYS A 165 -3.18 -32.11 0.06
N LEU A 166 -2.61 -31.35 0.99
CA LEU A 166 -3.32 -30.25 1.66
C LEU A 166 -3.85 -29.20 0.66
N SER A 167 -3.16 -28.99 -0.46
CA SER A 167 -3.64 -28.14 -1.57
C SER A 167 -4.92 -28.71 -2.21
N GLN A 168 -4.97 -30.01 -2.47
CA GLN A 168 -6.15 -30.68 -3.04
C GLN A 168 -7.34 -30.63 -2.07
N VAL A 169 -7.11 -30.85 -0.77
CA VAL A 169 -8.17 -30.71 0.24
C VAL A 169 -8.66 -29.27 0.33
N TRP A 170 -7.77 -28.27 0.23
CA TRP A 170 -8.15 -26.85 0.19
C TRP A 170 -8.89 -26.44 -1.10
N GLU A 171 -8.51 -26.97 -2.26
CA GLU A 171 -9.20 -26.78 -3.54
C GLU A 171 -10.58 -27.46 -3.61
N GLN A 172 -10.76 -28.56 -2.87
CA GLN A 172 -12.00 -29.34 -2.81
C GLN A 172 -12.90 -28.95 -1.62
N ALA A 173 -12.43 -28.10 -0.69
CA ALA A 173 -13.18 -27.69 0.49
C ALA A 173 -14.28 -26.67 0.13
N SER A 174 -15.50 -26.94 0.58
CA SER A 174 -16.67 -26.09 0.36
C SER A 174 -17.07 -25.34 1.64
N TRP A 175 -17.12 -24.00 1.58
CA TRP A 175 -17.62 -23.18 2.69
C TRP A 175 -19.11 -23.45 3.01
N LEU A 176 -19.91 -23.89 2.04
CA LEU A 176 -21.30 -24.28 2.27
C LEU A 176 -21.39 -25.51 3.19
N GLU A 177 -20.47 -26.46 3.03
CA GLU A 177 -20.37 -27.62 3.92
C GLU A 177 -19.80 -27.26 5.29
N VAL A 178 -18.87 -26.30 5.37
CA VAL A 178 -18.40 -25.76 6.66
C VAL A 178 -19.58 -25.12 7.42
N ILE A 179 -20.41 -24.33 6.75
CA ILE A 179 -21.65 -23.77 7.32
C ILE A 179 -22.57 -24.88 7.83
N ARG A 180 -22.80 -25.92 7.01
CA ARG A 180 -23.68 -27.06 7.37
C ARG A 180 -23.13 -27.92 8.52
N VAL A 181 -21.81 -28.19 8.56
CA VAL A 181 -21.18 -29.07 9.56
C VAL A 181 -20.95 -28.37 10.90
N PHE A 182 -20.80 -27.05 10.91
CA PHE A 182 -20.67 -26.26 12.14
C PHE A 182 -21.98 -25.60 12.62
N ASP A 183 -23.06 -25.70 11.83
CA ASP A 183 -24.39 -25.12 12.09
C ASP A 183 -24.34 -23.58 12.26
N LEU A 184 -23.86 -22.90 11.22
CA LEU A 184 -23.56 -21.46 11.25
C LEU A 184 -24.70 -20.60 10.69
N GLU A 185 -25.18 -19.63 11.46
CA GLU A 185 -26.21 -18.68 11.03
C GLU A 185 -25.72 -17.73 9.92
N VAL A 186 -26.28 -17.87 8.72
CA VAL A 186 -26.04 -17.00 7.55
C VAL A 186 -27.00 -15.80 7.52
N ASP A 187 -26.52 -14.61 7.16
CA ASP A 187 -27.34 -13.43 6.85
C ASP A 187 -27.44 -13.21 5.32
N PRO A 188 -28.48 -13.75 4.65
CA PRO A 188 -28.64 -13.60 3.21
C PRO A 188 -28.97 -12.16 2.78
N LYS A 189 -29.31 -11.26 3.69
CA LYS A 189 -29.60 -9.84 3.38
C LYS A 189 -28.34 -8.99 3.29
N ARG A 190 -27.19 -9.51 3.74
CA ARG A 190 -25.92 -8.78 3.80
C ARG A 190 -24.96 -9.13 2.66
N SER A 191 -25.04 -10.34 2.08
CA SER A 191 -24.33 -10.69 0.84
C SER A 191 -24.82 -9.85 -0.34
N ARG A 192 -23.88 -9.32 -1.12
CA ARG A 192 -24.15 -8.48 -2.32
C ARG A 192 -23.54 -9.05 -3.60
N ARG A 193 -22.95 -10.25 -3.51
CA ARG A 193 -22.32 -10.99 -4.61
C ARG A 193 -22.52 -12.48 -4.40
N ASP A 194 -22.54 -13.21 -5.49
CA ASP A 194 -22.72 -14.67 -5.48
C ASP A 194 -21.48 -15.42 -4.93
N ASP A 195 -20.34 -14.72 -4.78
CA ASP A 195 -19.08 -15.28 -4.25
C ASP A 195 -18.79 -14.92 -2.78
N GLU A 196 -19.70 -14.22 -2.09
CA GLU A 196 -19.54 -13.86 -0.68
C GLU A 196 -20.71 -14.34 0.20
N ILE A 197 -20.38 -14.83 1.41
CA ILE A 197 -21.36 -15.16 2.45
C ILE A 197 -21.07 -14.33 3.71
N TRP A 198 -22.10 -13.72 4.29
CA TRP A 198 -22.03 -13.14 5.63
C TRP A 198 -22.66 -14.09 6.65
N ILE A 199 -21.95 -14.29 7.77
CA ILE A 199 -22.27 -15.26 8.81
C ILE A 199 -22.16 -14.56 10.17
N LYS A 200 -22.99 -14.94 11.14
CA LYS A 200 -22.73 -14.58 12.54
C LYS A 200 -21.42 -15.19 13.00
N SER A 201 -20.59 -14.39 13.65
CA SER A 201 -19.30 -14.85 14.16
C SER A 201 -19.51 -15.96 15.21
N PRO A 202 -18.96 -17.17 15.00
CA PRO A 202 -18.95 -18.21 16.04
C PRO A 202 -17.95 -17.91 17.17
N PHE A 203 -17.20 -16.80 17.05
CA PHE A 203 -16.21 -16.35 18.02
C PHE A 203 -16.75 -15.28 18.98
N THR A 204 -17.93 -14.70 18.71
CA THR A 204 -18.56 -13.67 19.55
C THR A 204 -20.09 -13.76 19.51
N HIS A 205 -20.77 -13.67 20.65
CA HIS A 205 -22.23 -13.58 20.66
C HIS A 205 -22.70 -12.22 20.11
N GLU A 206 -23.26 -12.21 18.90
CA GLU A 206 -23.69 -11.00 18.19
C GLU A 206 -25.07 -11.15 17.54
N GLU A 207 -25.83 -10.05 17.45
CA GLU A 207 -27.16 -10.04 16.82
C GLU A 207 -27.10 -10.02 15.28
N LYS A 208 -26.01 -9.50 14.70
CA LYS A 208 -25.89 -9.18 13.27
C LYS A 208 -24.60 -9.73 12.70
N ALA A 209 -24.73 -10.53 11.63
CA ALA A 209 -23.61 -11.21 10.98
C ALA A 209 -22.44 -10.29 10.64
N SER A 210 -21.31 -10.44 11.33
CA SER A 210 -20.09 -9.65 11.12
C SER A 210 -18.92 -10.45 10.53
N MET A 211 -19.03 -11.78 10.39
CA MET A 211 -18.03 -12.58 9.68
C MET A 211 -18.31 -12.61 8.17
N HIS A 212 -17.29 -12.29 7.38
CA HIS A 212 -17.29 -12.36 5.92
C HIS A 212 -16.53 -13.59 5.44
N VAL A 213 -17.09 -14.29 4.45
CA VAL A 213 -16.51 -15.48 3.82
C VAL A 213 -16.44 -15.26 2.31
N SER A 214 -15.29 -15.52 1.71
CA SER A 214 -15.10 -15.59 0.26
C SER A 214 -15.13 -17.05 -0.19
N LEU A 215 -16.12 -17.37 -1.03
CA LEU A 215 -16.26 -18.68 -1.68
C LEU A 215 -15.21 -18.87 -2.79
N SER A 216 -14.80 -17.77 -3.43
CA SER A 216 -13.87 -17.77 -4.56
C SER A 216 -12.41 -17.86 -4.14
N GLU A 217 -12.06 -17.34 -2.95
CA GLU A 217 -10.70 -17.34 -2.40
C GLU A 217 -10.49 -18.37 -1.25
N ASN A 218 -11.55 -19.05 -0.82
CA ASN A 218 -11.55 -20.02 0.31
C ASN A 218 -10.92 -19.47 1.61
N ILE A 219 -11.26 -18.22 1.94
CA ILE A 219 -10.85 -17.49 3.15
C ILE A 219 -12.06 -16.91 3.91
N PHE A 220 -11.84 -16.56 5.18
CA PHE A 220 -12.76 -15.76 6.00
C PHE A 220 -12.05 -14.56 6.63
N LYS A 221 -12.84 -13.52 6.93
CA LYS A 221 -12.46 -12.42 7.81
C LYS A 221 -13.58 -12.16 8.80
N ASP A 222 -13.30 -12.32 10.08
CA ASP A 222 -14.22 -11.87 11.13
C ASP A 222 -13.91 -10.42 11.54
N PHE A 223 -14.96 -9.62 11.66
CA PHE A 223 -14.88 -8.21 12.04
C PHE A 223 -15.23 -7.96 13.52
N SER A 224 -15.85 -8.90 14.24
CA SER A 224 -16.07 -8.78 15.70
C SER A 224 -14.86 -9.27 16.51
N SER A 225 -14.41 -10.52 16.32
CA SER A 225 -13.23 -11.06 17.02
C SER A 225 -11.90 -10.61 16.42
N GLY A 226 -11.93 -10.04 15.21
CA GLY A 226 -10.73 -9.69 14.46
C GLY A 226 -9.96 -10.89 13.89
N LYS A 227 -10.45 -12.13 14.02
CA LYS A 227 -9.84 -13.33 13.41
C LYS A 227 -9.96 -13.31 11.87
N GLY A 228 -9.27 -14.24 11.20
CA GLY A 228 -9.29 -14.41 9.75
C GLY A 228 -8.22 -15.39 9.28
N GLY A 229 -8.42 -15.99 8.10
CA GLY A 229 -7.54 -17.04 7.59
C GLY A 229 -8.19 -17.88 6.49
N GLY A 230 -7.58 -19.01 6.15
CA GLY A 230 -8.12 -19.97 5.18
C GLY A 230 -9.17 -20.91 5.77
N ILE A 231 -9.99 -21.52 4.91
CA ILE A 231 -11.06 -22.48 5.29
C ILE A 231 -10.59 -23.63 6.20
N MET A 232 -9.39 -24.18 5.98
CA MET A 232 -8.80 -25.21 6.85
C MET A 232 -8.40 -24.67 8.24
N GLN A 233 -7.96 -23.41 8.31
CA GLN A 233 -7.61 -22.75 9.57
C GLN A 233 -8.87 -22.43 10.38
N PHE A 234 -9.95 -22.01 9.72
CA PHE A 234 -11.27 -21.88 10.34
C PHE A 234 -11.76 -23.21 10.92
N CYS A 235 -11.69 -24.30 10.16
CA CYS A 235 -12.08 -25.63 10.64
C CYS A 235 -11.26 -26.05 11.89
N ARG A 236 -9.95 -25.76 11.91
CA ARG A 236 -9.09 -26.02 13.09
C ARG A 236 -9.52 -25.19 14.32
N GLU A 237 -9.80 -23.90 14.12
CA GLU A 237 -10.24 -22.99 15.18
C GLU A 237 -11.59 -23.41 15.80
N MET A 238 -12.55 -23.79 14.93
CA MET A 238 -13.87 -24.27 15.35
C MET A 238 -13.81 -25.63 16.05
N LEU A 239 -12.92 -26.53 15.63
CA LEU A 239 -12.67 -27.79 16.32
C LEU A 239 -12.04 -27.56 17.71
N LEU A 240 -11.10 -26.62 17.83
CA LEU A 240 -10.49 -26.22 19.10
C LEU A 240 -11.53 -25.65 20.07
N GLN A 241 -12.45 -24.80 19.60
CA GLN A 241 -13.60 -24.34 20.42
C GLN A 241 -14.52 -25.48 20.86
N LYS A 242 -14.67 -26.55 20.05
CA LYS A 242 -15.39 -27.78 20.42
C LYS A 242 -14.51 -28.79 21.19
N GLY A 243 -13.42 -28.35 21.81
CA GLY A 243 -12.54 -29.15 22.67
C GLY A 243 -11.66 -30.18 21.93
N ARG A 244 -11.53 -30.07 20.61
CA ARG A 244 -10.78 -31.02 19.76
C ARG A 244 -9.57 -30.34 19.13
N GLU A 245 -8.43 -30.35 19.83
CA GLU A 245 -7.17 -29.95 19.23
C GLU A 245 -6.71 -30.98 18.18
N MET A 246 -6.36 -30.49 16.98
CA MET A 246 -5.96 -31.32 15.83
C MET A 246 -4.89 -30.58 15.00
N THR A 247 -3.95 -31.32 14.40
CA THR A 247 -2.96 -30.78 13.45
C THR A 247 -3.59 -30.53 12.06
N MET A 248 -2.93 -29.74 11.21
CA MET A 248 -3.46 -29.44 9.86
C MET A 248 -3.71 -30.69 9.01
N SER A 249 -2.88 -31.73 9.13
CA SER A 249 -3.04 -33.01 8.43
C SER A 249 -4.14 -33.90 9.00
N GLU A 250 -4.59 -33.64 10.22
CA GLU A 250 -5.74 -34.29 10.85
C GLU A 250 -7.03 -33.53 10.53
N VAL A 251 -7.00 -32.20 10.58
CA VAL A 251 -8.10 -31.33 10.10
C VAL A 251 -8.39 -31.60 8.63
N ALA A 252 -7.38 -31.76 7.77
CA ALA A 252 -7.58 -32.10 6.37
C ALA A 252 -8.24 -33.49 6.17
N ARG A 253 -7.81 -34.51 6.91
CA ARG A 253 -8.46 -35.85 6.90
C ARG A 253 -9.89 -35.79 7.45
N TRP A 254 -10.12 -34.98 8.48
CA TRP A 254 -11.44 -34.75 9.05
C TRP A 254 -12.38 -34.02 8.07
N MET A 255 -11.91 -32.97 7.39
CA MET A 255 -12.69 -32.27 6.36
C MET A 255 -13.10 -33.19 5.20
N VAL A 256 -12.25 -34.15 4.80
CA VAL A 256 -12.64 -35.18 3.82
C VAL A 256 -13.69 -36.13 4.41
N LYS A 257 -13.52 -36.56 5.68
CA LYS A 257 -14.44 -37.48 6.36
C LYS A 257 -15.86 -36.91 6.53
N GLU A 258 -15.99 -35.64 6.93
CA GLU A 258 -17.30 -35.01 7.14
C GLU A 258 -17.97 -34.48 5.84
N GLY A 259 -17.35 -34.74 4.68
CA GLY A 259 -17.84 -34.27 3.37
C GLY A 259 -17.56 -32.79 3.07
N ILE A 260 -16.81 -32.08 3.93
CA ILE A 260 -16.42 -30.68 3.70
C ILE A 260 -15.53 -30.56 2.45
N ALA A 261 -14.64 -31.53 2.22
CA ALA A 261 -13.79 -31.60 1.05
C ALA A 261 -14.02 -32.92 0.28
N THR A 262 -14.65 -32.85 -0.90
CA THR A 262 -14.91 -34.02 -1.75
C THR A 262 -14.60 -33.72 -3.20
N ALA A 263 -14.33 -34.76 -3.99
CA ALA A 263 -14.11 -34.64 -5.43
C ALA A 263 -15.39 -34.28 -6.22
N ASN A 264 -16.58 -34.42 -5.61
CA ASN A 264 -17.88 -34.27 -6.27
C ASN A 264 -18.53 -32.90 -6.04
N HIS A 265 -17.93 -32.01 -5.24
CA HIS A 265 -18.49 -30.67 -5.01
C HIS A 265 -18.57 -29.89 -6.33
N PRO A 266 -19.77 -29.51 -6.79
CA PRO A 266 -19.90 -28.68 -7.98
C PRO A 266 -19.21 -27.33 -7.73
N LYS A 267 -18.35 -26.91 -8.65
CA LYS A 267 -17.91 -25.51 -8.69
C LYS A 267 -19.15 -24.67 -8.94
N SER A 268 -19.63 -23.99 -7.89
CA SER A 268 -20.90 -23.27 -7.92
C SER A 268 -20.96 -22.35 -9.13
N LEU A 269 -22.12 -22.33 -9.82
CA LEU A 269 -22.33 -21.68 -11.11
C LEU A 269 -22.46 -20.16 -11.03
N VAL A 270 -21.68 -19.52 -10.14
CA VAL A 270 -21.29 -18.13 -10.32
C VAL A 270 -20.58 -18.04 -11.66
N LYS A 271 -21.09 -17.19 -12.57
CA LYS A 271 -20.52 -17.04 -13.90
C LYS A 271 -19.01 -16.81 -13.78
N GLN A 272 -18.23 -17.65 -14.47
CA GLN A 272 -16.89 -17.27 -14.82
C GLN A 272 -16.98 -16.06 -15.75
N LYS A 273 -16.97 -14.85 -15.18
CA LYS A 273 -16.19 -13.78 -15.81
C LYS A 273 -14.83 -14.40 -16.06
N GLU A 274 -14.40 -14.40 -17.32
CA GLU A 274 -13.31 -15.25 -17.76
C GLU A 274 -12.11 -15.06 -16.85
N LYS A 275 -11.42 -16.16 -16.54
CA LYS A 275 -10.06 -16.06 -16.03
C LYS A 275 -9.18 -15.56 -17.17
N ALA A 276 -9.27 -14.25 -17.43
CA ALA A 276 -8.26 -13.49 -18.15
C ALA A 276 -6.92 -13.95 -17.61
N ALA A 277 -6.11 -14.57 -18.49
CA ALA A 277 -5.04 -15.46 -18.06
C ALA A 277 -4.19 -14.78 -17.00
N ASN A 278 -4.09 -15.40 -15.81
CA ASN A 278 -3.57 -14.75 -14.61
C ASN A 278 -2.04 -14.61 -14.70
N THR A 279 -1.61 -13.65 -15.52
CA THR A 279 -0.22 -13.36 -15.87
C THR A 279 0.57 -13.15 -14.59
N GLY A 280 1.51 -14.05 -14.31
CA GLY A 280 2.22 -14.22 -13.03
C GLY A 280 3.16 -13.06 -12.70
N THR A 281 2.61 -11.87 -12.52
CA THR A 281 3.31 -10.60 -12.33
C THR A 281 2.62 -9.78 -11.24
N ASN A 282 3.30 -8.77 -10.69
CA ASN A 282 2.64 -7.85 -9.77
C ASN A 282 1.78 -6.82 -10.53
N PRO A 283 0.56 -6.51 -10.04
CA PRO A 283 -0.27 -5.46 -10.62
C PRO A 283 0.38 -4.09 -10.39
N ALA A 284 0.36 -3.23 -11.41
CA ALA A 284 0.87 -1.87 -11.29
C ALA A 284 -0.12 -0.98 -10.52
N ILE A 285 0.37 -0.21 -9.55
CA ILE A 285 -0.43 0.76 -8.79
C ILE A 285 -0.28 2.18 -9.34
N LYS A 286 -1.38 2.95 -9.35
CA LYS A 286 -1.38 4.36 -9.79
C LYS A 286 -0.96 5.36 -8.70
N ILE A 287 -0.77 4.90 -7.46
CA ILE A 287 -0.40 5.74 -6.33
C ILE A 287 1.11 5.94 -6.33
N ASP A 288 1.58 7.18 -6.48
CA ASP A 288 2.98 7.55 -6.28
C ASP A 288 3.14 8.33 -4.97
N LEU A 289 3.88 7.77 -4.02
CA LEU A 289 4.13 8.43 -2.73
C LEU A 289 5.31 9.41 -2.76
N ARG A 290 6.16 9.43 -3.80
CA ARG A 290 7.40 10.25 -3.84
C ARG A 290 7.18 11.72 -3.50
N ARG A 291 6.07 12.31 -3.95
CA ARG A 291 5.67 13.71 -3.66
C ARG A 291 5.38 14.01 -2.18
N TYR A 292 5.35 12.99 -1.32
CA TYR A 292 5.10 13.09 0.12
C TYR A 292 6.27 12.57 0.96
N LEU A 293 7.37 12.12 0.34
CA LEU A 293 8.52 11.59 1.06
C LEU A 293 9.50 12.72 1.41
N ARG A 294 9.82 12.83 2.70
CA ARG A 294 10.83 13.73 3.24
C ARG A 294 12.20 13.08 3.20
N THR A 295 13.18 13.77 2.62
CA THR A 295 14.56 13.29 2.48
C THR A 295 15.48 13.77 3.59
N ASP A 296 14.98 14.57 4.53
CA ASP A 296 15.69 15.24 5.61
C ASP A 296 15.47 14.56 6.98
N HIS A 297 15.12 13.28 6.97
CA HIS A 297 14.86 12.52 8.20
C HIS A 297 16.17 12.04 8.85
N PRO A 298 16.36 12.18 10.18
CA PRO A 298 17.64 11.87 10.85
C PRO A 298 18.22 10.48 10.58
N GLU A 299 17.41 9.42 10.45
CA GLU A 299 17.91 8.07 10.13
C GLU A 299 18.49 7.95 8.71
N LEU A 300 18.06 8.78 7.75
CA LEU A 300 18.69 8.85 6.41
C LEU A 300 20.03 9.57 6.49
N CYS A 301 20.09 10.67 7.25
CA CYS A 301 21.31 11.43 7.50
C CYS A 301 22.35 10.59 8.27
N ARG A 302 21.93 9.84 9.30
CA ARG A 302 22.77 8.91 10.07
C ARG A 302 23.34 7.80 9.21
N ARG A 303 22.57 7.31 8.23
CA ARG A 303 23.03 6.34 7.22
C ARG A 303 23.81 6.97 6.07
N GLY A 304 23.99 8.30 6.04
CA GLY A 304 24.67 8.99 4.95
C GLY A 304 24.04 8.68 3.59
N ILE A 305 22.73 8.94 3.47
CA ILE A 305 21.96 8.83 2.23
C ILE A 305 21.38 10.21 1.90
N SER A 306 21.72 10.76 0.75
CA SER A 306 21.35 12.12 0.34
C SER A 306 19.95 12.21 -0.26
N ALA A 307 19.45 13.44 -0.34
CA ALA A 307 18.22 13.75 -1.05
C ALA A 307 18.26 13.39 -2.54
N THR A 308 19.44 13.30 -3.16
CA THR A 308 19.59 12.93 -4.58
C THR A 308 19.38 11.42 -4.77
N THR A 309 20.02 10.59 -3.94
CA THR A 309 19.76 9.14 -3.89
C THR A 309 18.31 8.84 -3.54
N CYS A 310 17.73 9.57 -2.56
CA CYS A 310 16.31 9.43 -2.21
C CYS A 310 15.38 9.71 -3.40
N ARG A 311 15.66 10.75 -4.20
CA ARG A 311 14.90 11.06 -5.42
C ARG A 311 15.04 9.99 -6.50
N TYR A 312 16.28 9.53 -6.75
CA TYR A 312 16.60 8.50 -7.76
C TYR A 312 15.95 7.14 -7.44
N LEU A 313 16.00 6.71 -6.18
CA LEU A 313 15.37 5.47 -5.74
C LEU A 313 13.88 5.61 -5.43
N GLY A 314 13.36 6.83 -5.28
CA GLY A 314 11.98 7.07 -4.90
C GLY A 314 11.68 6.68 -3.45
N CYS A 315 12.62 6.94 -2.54
CA CYS A 315 12.52 6.63 -1.12
C CYS A 315 12.60 7.86 -0.21
N GLY A 316 12.26 7.70 1.06
CA GLY A 316 12.28 8.76 2.09
C GLY A 316 11.24 8.56 3.18
N PHE A 317 11.19 9.46 4.17
CA PHE A 317 10.27 9.38 5.30
C PHE A 317 8.85 9.82 4.92
N LEU A 318 7.84 9.00 5.19
CA LEU A 318 6.43 9.39 5.00
C LEU A 318 5.85 9.92 6.33
N PRO A 319 5.64 11.25 6.50
CA PRO A 319 5.11 11.80 7.75
C PRO A 319 3.65 11.38 8.00
N ARG A 320 3.30 11.10 9.26
CA ARG A 320 1.93 10.76 9.67
C ARG A 320 0.95 11.87 9.31
N ARG A 321 0.08 11.61 8.34
CA ARG A 321 -1.04 12.51 7.98
C ARG A 321 -2.04 12.60 9.13
N SER A 322 -2.03 13.71 9.87
CA SER A 322 -2.92 14.02 11.01
C SER A 322 -4.41 14.22 10.65
N TRP A 323 -4.83 13.84 9.44
CA TRP A 323 -6.12 14.16 8.84
C TRP A 323 -6.79 12.99 8.09
N ALA A 324 -6.13 11.83 7.97
CA ALA A 324 -6.76 10.64 7.42
C ALA A 324 -7.61 9.95 8.51
N LYS A 325 -8.84 9.51 8.17
CA LYS A 325 -9.72 8.79 9.12
C LYS A 325 -9.13 7.46 9.60
N THR A 326 -8.33 6.83 8.74
CA THR A 326 -7.48 5.67 9.03
C THR A 326 -6.06 6.01 8.58
N GLY A 327 -5.06 5.67 9.40
CA GLY A 327 -3.67 5.84 9.01
C GLY A 327 -3.27 4.80 7.95
N SER A 328 -2.49 5.20 6.94
CA SER A 328 -1.70 4.22 6.18
C SER A 328 -0.66 3.60 7.12
N PRO A 329 -0.45 2.27 7.12
CA PRO A 329 0.61 1.64 7.93
C PRO A 329 2.04 2.08 7.55
N LEU A 330 2.21 2.75 6.40
CA LEU A 330 3.46 3.42 5.99
C LEU A 330 3.69 4.78 6.69
N ASN A 331 2.70 5.33 7.39
CA ASN A 331 2.86 6.59 8.13
C ASN A 331 3.94 6.46 9.21
N SER A 332 4.80 7.47 9.32
CA SER A 332 5.98 7.48 10.20
C SER A 332 6.98 6.35 9.95
N ARG A 333 7.11 5.87 8.70
CA ARG A 333 8.13 4.89 8.29
C ARG A 333 9.07 5.51 7.24
N LEU A 334 10.28 4.94 7.10
CA LEU A 334 11.10 5.17 5.89
C LEU A 334 10.57 4.28 4.77
N VAL A 335 9.99 4.91 3.75
CA VAL A 335 9.30 4.24 2.63
C VAL A 335 10.23 4.14 1.43
N PHE A 336 10.25 2.97 0.80
CA PHE A 336 10.89 2.68 -0.46
C PHE A 336 9.83 2.33 -1.51
N GLN A 337 9.93 2.93 -2.69
CA GLN A 337 9.05 2.61 -3.81
C GLN A 337 9.60 1.40 -4.58
N VAL A 338 8.89 0.27 -4.53
CA VAL A 338 9.25 -0.90 -5.32
C VAL A 338 8.70 -0.70 -6.73
N ARG A 339 9.59 -0.59 -7.71
CA ARG A 339 9.27 -0.49 -9.12
C ARG A 339 9.65 -1.77 -9.86
N GLY A 340 8.97 -1.98 -10.97
CA GLY A 340 9.35 -2.95 -11.99
C GLY A 340 9.19 -2.32 -13.36
N VAL A 341 9.29 -3.13 -14.41
CA VAL A 341 9.19 -2.67 -15.78
C VAL A 341 8.09 -3.45 -16.49
N ARG A 342 7.32 -2.75 -17.35
CA ARG A 342 6.44 -3.35 -18.34
C ARG A 342 6.92 -2.99 -19.73
N GLU A 343 6.80 -3.93 -20.64
CA GLU A 343 7.11 -3.78 -22.05
C GLU A 343 5.81 -3.45 -22.79
N ASN A 344 5.85 -2.48 -23.70
CA ASN A 344 4.76 -2.14 -24.61
C ASN A 344 5.33 -1.95 -26.03
N GLY A 345 4.46 -1.65 -27.01
CA GLY A 345 4.87 -1.45 -28.41
C GLY A 345 5.78 -0.23 -28.66
N GLN A 346 6.16 0.51 -27.62
CA GLN A 346 7.10 1.65 -27.64
C GLN A 346 8.34 1.40 -26.75
N GLY A 347 8.51 0.19 -26.22
CA GLY A 347 9.67 -0.20 -25.41
C GLY A 347 9.35 -0.46 -23.94
N LEU A 348 10.34 -0.23 -23.08
CA LEU A 348 10.27 -0.49 -21.64
C LEU A 348 9.79 0.74 -20.88
N GLN A 349 8.81 0.58 -19.99
CA GLN A 349 8.30 1.65 -19.12
C GLN A 349 8.31 1.25 -17.64
N PRO A 350 8.71 2.15 -16.73
CA PRO A 350 8.73 1.86 -15.30
C PRO A 350 7.31 1.87 -14.73
N VAL A 351 6.99 0.89 -13.89
CA VAL A 351 5.72 0.80 -13.16
C VAL A 351 5.96 0.69 -11.66
N ILE A 352 5.10 1.34 -10.88
CA ILE A 352 5.08 1.20 -9.43
C ILE A 352 4.34 -0.09 -9.09
N LEU A 353 4.95 -0.96 -8.29
CA LEU A 353 4.35 -2.23 -7.87
C LEU A 353 3.84 -2.16 -6.42
N THR A 354 4.62 -1.58 -5.52
CA THR A 354 4.21 -1.33 -4.13
C THR A 354 5.04 -0.22 -3.48
N HIS A 355 4.70 0.12 -2.24
CA HIS A 355 5.53 0.92 -1.34
C HIS A 355 5.77 0.13 -0.05
N THR A 356 7.03 0.04 0.36
CA THR A 356 7.48 -0.76 1.50
C THR A 356 8.11 0.15 2.56
N GLY A 357 7.61 0.12 3.79
CA GLY A 357 8.02 0.98 4.89
C GLY A 357 8.80 0.24 5.97
N ARG A 358 10.03 0.69 6.25
CA ARG A 358 10.86 0.28 7.38
C ARG A 358 10.34 0.89 8.69
N ALA A 359 10.19 0.06 9.72
CA ALA A 359 9.91 0.49 11.09
C ALA A 359 10.98 1.46 11.63
N LEU A 360 10.55 2.46 12.40
CA LEU A 360 11.38 3.44 13.11
C LEU A 360 11.16 3.44 14.63
N SER A 361 10.22 2.64 15.14
CA SER A 361 10.00 2.40 16.57
C SER A 361 9.75 0.92 16.83
N MET A 362 9.98 0.46 18.07
CA MET A 362 9.71 -0.92 18.49
C MET A 362 8.22 -1.28 18.30
N GLU A 363 7.30 -0.39 18.72
CA GLU A 363 5.85 -0.49 18.45
C GLU A 363 5.52 -0.79 16.98
N GLN A 364 6.20 -0.13 16.03
CA GLN A 364 5.99 -0.37 14.59
C GLN A 364 6.53 -1.70 14.10
N GLU A 365 7.54 -2.27 14.77
CA GLU A 365 8.18 -3.54 14.44
C GLU A 365 7.43 -4.72 15.11
N GLU A 366 6.92 -4.53 16.33
CA GLU A 366 6.04 -5.48 17.03
C GLU A 366 4.68 -5.63 16.32
N LEU A 367 4.04 -4.51 15.94
CA LEU A 367 2.71 -4.54 15.32
C LEU A 367 2.72 -5.06 13.87
N ASN A 368 3.79 -4.82 13.10
CA ASN A 368 3.80 -5.04 11.65
C ASN A 368 5.09 -5.64 11.07
N GLY A 369 6.08 -5.96 11.91
CA GLY A 369 7.42 -6.36 11.49
C GLY A 369 8.33 -5.21 11.05
N LYS A 370 9.62 -5.54 10.92
CA LYS A 370 10.72 -4.66 10.43
C LYS A 370 10.35 -3.89 9.17
N TYR A 371 9.63 -4.53 8.26
CA TYR A 371 9.12 -3.92 7.02
C TYR A 371 7.64 -4.27 6.81
N TRP A 372 6.83 -3.27 6.43
CA TRP A 372 5.44 -3.46 6.01
C TRP A 372 5.25 -2.98 4.57
N SER A 373 4.44 -3.68 3.78
CA SER A 373 4.12 -3.31 2.38
C SER A 373 2.64 -3.54 2.06
N TYR A 374 2.10 -2.78 1.11
CA TYR A 374 0.85 -3.17 0.45
C TYR A 374 1.02 -4.52 -0.28
N PRO A 375 -0.05 -5.32 -0.44
CA PRO A 375 0.03 -6.68 -0.98
C PRO A 375 0.78 -6.77 -2.31
N PHE A 376 1.94 -7.44 -2.30
CA PHE A 376 2.76 -7.72 -3.47
C PHE A 376 3.57 -9.01 -3.25
N LYS A 377 4.00 -9.64 -4.34
CA LYS A 377 4.82 -10.85 -4.32
C LYS A 377 6.29 -10.47 -4.44
N LYS A 378 6.94 -10.25 -3.29
CA LYS A 378 8.39 -9.99 -3.16
C LYS A 378 9.24 -11.01 -3.95
N ALA A 379 8.84 -12.27 -3.92
CA ALA A 379 9.51 -13.40 -4.59
C ALA A 379 9.45 -13.38 -6.14
N TRP A 380 8.84 -12.38 -6.75
CA TRP A 380 8.79 -12.18 -8.21
C TRP A 380 9.56 -10.94 -8.68
N GLU A 381 10.11 -10.14 -7.76
CA GLU A 381 10.69 -8.84 -8.07
C GLU A 381 12.06 -8.65 -7.45
N ILE A 382 12.84 -7.79 -8.09
CA ILE A 382 14.16 -7.37 -7.63
C ILE A 382 14.13 -5.86 -7.46
N TYR A 383 14.56 -5.36 -6.31
CA TYR A 383 14.54 -3.92 -6.05
C TYR A 383 15.58 -3.19 -6.92
N ASN A 384 15.23 -1.99 -7.40
CA ASN A 384 16.01 -1.17 -8.35
C ASN A 384 16.17 -1.75 -9.78
N GLN A 385 15.52 -2.87 -10.09
CA GLN A 385 15.53 -3.51 -11.43
C GLN A 385 15.11 -2.59 -12.59
N ASP A 386 14.32 -1.56 -12.31
CA ASP A 386 13.84 -0.60 -13.31
C ASP A 386 14.96 0.33 -13.75
N ASN A 387 15.75 0.85 -12.82
CA ASN A 387 16.90 1.70 -13.14
C ASN A 387 17.97 0.92 -13.91
N ILE A 388 18.20 -0.37 -13.62
CA ILE A 388 19.12 -1.24 -14.40
C ILE A 388 18.78 -1.27 -15.89
N LEU A 389 17.50 -1.12 -16.24
CA LEU A 389 16.99 -1.23 -17.61
C LEU A 389 16.70 0.13 -18.27
N LEU A 390 16.71 1.24 -17.50
CA LEU A 390 16.19 2.54 -17.92
C LEU A 390 17.11 3.74 -17.61
N ASP A 391 18.09 3.60 -16.71
CA ASP A 391 19.12 4.62 -16.46
C ASP A 391 20.40 4.25 -17.22
N GLU A 392 20.84 5.10 -18.14
CA GLU A 392 21.99 4.83 -19.02
C GLU A 392 23.29 4.53 -18.25
N ALA A 393 23.50 5.17 -17.10
CA ALA A 393 24.68 4.95 -16.28
C ALA A 393 24.58 3.63 -15.49
N ALA A 394 23.40 3.25 -14.99
CA ALA A 394 23.16 1.92 -14.42
C ALA A 394 23.34 0.80 -15.47
N LEU A 395 22.80 1.02 -16.68
CA LEU A 395 22.94 0.14 -17.84
C LEU A 395 24.41 -0.05 -18.24
N GLY A 396 25.16 1.05 -18.40
CA GLY A 396 26.59 1.01 -18.73
C GLY A 396 27.43 0.31 -17.67
N GLN A 397 27.19 0.60 -16.38
CA GLN A 397 27.86 -0.09 -15.28
C GLN A 397 27.52 -1.58 -15.22
N THR A 398 26.27 -1.95 -15.51
CA THR A 398 25.82 -3.36 -15.53
C THR A 398 26.50 -4.16 -16.64
N ASN A 399 26.62 -3.58 -17.85
CA ASN A 399 27.33 -4.20 -18.97
C ASN A 399 28.84 -4.34 -18.70
N MET A 400 29.47 -3.35 -18.05
CA MET A 400 30.93 -3.32 -17.85
C MET A 400 31.40 -4.12 -16.64
N PHE A 401 30.73 -4.02 -15.49
CA PHE A 401 31.20 -4.60 -14.21
C PHE A 401 30.39 -5.83 -13.74
N GLY A 402 29.13 -5.92 -14.17
CA GLY A 402 28.15 -6.89 -13.68
C GLY A 402 27.07 -6.27 -12.78
N LEU A 403 26.20 -7.09 -12.22
CA LEU A 403 25.22 -6.69 -11.20
C LEU A 403 25.79 -6.88 -9.79
N ILE A 404 25.49 -5.95 -8.88
CA ILE A 404 25.73 -6.12 -7.44
C ILE A 404 24.39 -6.47 -6.78
N LEU A 405 24.28 -7.66 -6.21
CA LEU A 405 23.07 -8.20 -5.60
C LEU A 405 23.20 -8.23 -4.07
N THR A 406 22.36 -7.45 -3.39
CA THR A 406 22.36 -7.27 -1.93
C THR A 406 21.08 -7.80 -1.29
N GLU A 407 20.99 -7.73 0.06
CA GLU A 407 19.79 -8.11 0.79
C GLU A 407 18.72 -7.02 0.78
N GLY A 408 19.06 -5.79 1.13
CA GLY A 408 18.14 -4.75 1.58
C GLY A 408 18.08 -3.48 0.72
N PHE A 409 17.06 -2.67 1.02
CA PHE A 409 16.84 -1.38 0.35
C PHE A 409 17.90 -0.32 0.70
N PHE A 410 18.51 -0.41 1.88
CA PHE A 410 19.49 0.57 2.37
C PHE A 410 20.86 0.38 1.74
N ASP A 411 21.26 -0.86 1.48
CA ASP A 411 22.52 -1.23 0.87
C ASP A 411 22.55 -0.83 -0.61
N VAL A 412 21.44 -1.02 -1.35
CA VAL A 412 21.27 -0.39 -2.68
C VAL A 412 21.30 1.14 -2.59
N ALA A 413 20.70 1.76 -1.57
CA ALA A 413 20.79 3.22 -1.39
C ALA A 413 22.22 3.69 -1.13
N LYS A 414 22.98 3.00 -0.28
CA LYS A 414 24.38 3.33 0.02
C LYS A 414 25.30 3.09 -1.18
N LEU A 415 25.10 2.00 -1.91
CA LEU A 415 25.83 1.72 -3.16
C LEU A 415 25.54 2.78 -4.23
N VAL A 416 24.28 3.20 -4.39
CA VAL A 416 23.90 4.29 -5.30
C VAL A 416 24.48 5.64 -4.86
N GLU A 417 24.52 5.95 -3.56
CA GLU A 417 25.21 7.15 -3.03
C GLU A 417 26.69 7.16 -3.41
N ALA A 418 27.34 5.98 -3.33
CA ALA A 418 28.71 5.78 -3.78
C ALA A 418 28.89 5.62 -5.30
N GLY A 419 27.84 5.91 -6.10
CA GLY A 419 27.88 5.91 -7.56
C GLY A 419 27.79 4.52 -8.22
N CYS A 420 27.47 3.47 -7.46
CA CYS A 420 27.27 2.09 -7.94
C CYS A 420 25.78 1.88 -8.25
N ARG A 421 25.37 2.28 -9.46
CA ARG A 421 23.97 2.24 -9.93
C ARG A 421 23.54 0.86 -10.42
N ASN A 422 24.49 -0.03 -10.69
CA ASN A 422 24.32 -1.46 -10.99
C ASN A 422 23.94 -2.31 -9.76
N ALA A 423 23.55 -1.69 -8.65
CA ALA A 423 23.12 -2.36 -7.42
C ALA A 423 21.62 -2.68 -7.42
N VAL A 424 21.27 -3.88 -6.96
CA VAL A 424 19.91 -4.41 -6.84
C VAL A 424 19.76 -5.26 -5.58
N ALA A 425 18.54 -5.43 -5.06
CA ALA A 425 18.32 -6.22 -3.84
C ALA A 425 17.25 -7.31 -3.98
N LEU A 426 17.50 -8.45 -3.33
CA LEU A 426 16.55 -9.55 -3.14
C LEU A 426 15.42 -9.22 -2.15
N MET A 427 15.57 -8.14 -1.38
CA MET A 427 14.74 -7.76 -0.23
C MET A 427 14.81 -8.79 0.93
N GLY A 428 15.92 -9.54 1.02
CA GLY A 428 16.33 -10.48 2.08
C GLY A 428 17.29 -11.59 1.60
N ASN A 429 17.96 -12.29 2.52
CA ASN A 429 19.05 -13.27 2.30
C ASN A 429 18.83 -14.46 1.34
N ALA A 430 17.60 -14.78 0.92
CA ALA A 430 17.31 -15.99 0.14
C ALA A 430 16.68 -15.68 -1.23
N ILE A 431 17.30 -16.14 -2.31
CA ILE A 431 16.76 -16.02 -3.67
C ILE A 431 15.66 -17.05 -3.95
N SER A 432 14.59 -16.59 -4.56
CA SER A 432 13.43 -17.39 -4.98
C SER A 432 13.39 -17.61 -6.49
N LEU A 433 12.68 -18.65 -6.96
CA LEU A 433 12.64 -19.00 -8.39
C LEU A 433 12.19 -17.84 -9.28
N GLY A 434 11.14 -17.12 -8.88
CA GLY A 434 10.66 -15.94 -9.63
C GLY A 434 11.68 -14.80 -9.72
N GLN A 435 12.59 -14.68 -8.76
CA GLN A 435 13.71 -13.73 -8.84
C GLN A 435 14.84 -14.24 -9.76
N ILE A 436 15.06 -15.55 -9.86
CA ILE A 436 15.97 -16.14 -10.85
C ILE A 436 15.40 -15.94 -12.27
N GLU A 437 14.12 -16.23 -12.47
CA GLU A 437 13.38 -15.94 -13.71
C GLU A 437 13.47 -14.44 -14.07
N ARG A 438 13.36 -13.55 -13.08
CA ARG A 438 13.54 -12.10 -13.27
C ARG A 438 14.96 -11.72 -13.68
N LEU A 439 16.00 -12.35 -13.11
CA LEU A 439 17.39 -12.16 -13.56
C LEU A 439 17.64 -12.68 -14.97
N VAL A 440 17.01 -13.80 -15.37
CA VAL A 440 17.08 -14.31 -16.76
C VAL A 440 16.40 -13.32 -17.72
N TRP A 441 15.24 -12.79 -17.34
CA TRP A 441 14.53 -11.77 -18.11
C TRP A 441 15.34 -10.46 -18.24
N ILE A 442 15.98 -9.99 -17.16
CA ILE A 442 16.92 -8.83 -17.20
C ILE A 442 18.10 -9.16 -18.13
N ARG A 443 18.73 -10.34 -17.99
CA ARG A 443 19.89 -10.78 -18.81
C ARG A 443 19.59 -10.83 -20.32
N SER A 444 18.34 -11.10 -20.69
CA SER A 444 17.91 -11.07 -22.11
C SER A 444 17.78 -9.66 -22.71
N ARG A 445 17.80 -8.61 -21.88
CA ARG A 445 17.72 -7.19 -22.28
C ARG A 445 19.02 -6.42 -22.00
N VAL A 446 19.77 -6.82 -20.99
CA VAL A 446 21.03 -6.22 -20.57
C VAL A 446 22.04 -7.33 -20.30
N ARG A 447 23.15 -7.32 -21.05
CA ARG A 447 24.27 -8.24 -20.79
C ARG A 447 24.94 -7.82 -19.48
N PHE A 448 25.33 -8.78 -18.65
CA PHE A 448 26.24 -8.57 -17.53
C PHE A 448 27.23 -9.74 -17.44
N PRO A 449 28.54 -9.49 -17.21
CA PRO A 449 29.55 -10.54 -17.17
C PRO A 449 29.46 -11.42 -15.92
N ARG A 450 28.99 -10.86 -14.79
CA ARG A 450 28.86 -11.54 -13.49
C ARG A 450 27.73 -10.97 -12.64
N ILE A 451 27.36 -11.70 -11.59
CA ILE A 451 26.66 -11.17 -10.42
C ILE A 451 27.63 -11.24 -9.23
N LEU A 452 27.84 -10.12 -8.53
CA LEU A 452 28.45 -10.10 -7.20
C LEU A 452 27.35 -10.28 -6.15
N LEU A 453 27.51 -11.23 -5.22
CA LEU A 453 26.69 -11.31 -4.02
C LEU A 453 27.34 -10.51 -2.90
N PHE A 454 26.72 -9.41 -2.49
CA PHE A 454 27.16 -8.54 -1.40
C PHE A 454 26.09 -8.56 -0.30
N LEU A 455 25.98 -9.72 0.36
CA LEU A 455 25.03 -9.97 1.44
C LEU A 455 25.70 -9.76 2.81
N ASP A 456 24.89 -9.72 3.86
CA ASP A 456 25.29 -9.29 5.20
C ASP A 456 26.38 -10.20 5.81
N ARG A 457 27.31 -9.60 6.59
CA ARG A 457 28.41 -10.28 7.30
C ARG A 457 27.93 -10.98 8.59
N ASP A 458 26.74 -11.56 8.57
CA ASP A 458 26.19 -12.36 9.66
C ASP A 458 26.08 -13.86 9.24
N PRO A 459 25.76 -14.80 10.15
CA PRO A 459 25.68 -16.22 9.81
C PRO A 459 24.59 -16.54 8.76
N ALA A 460 23.50 -15.77 8.71
CA ALA A 460 22.40 -15.96 7.78
C ALA A 460 22.72 -15.39 6.41
N GLY A 461 23.35 -14.22 6.31
CA GLY A 461 23.85 -13.63 5.06
C GLY A 461 24.99 -14.46 4.44
N LYS A 462 25.96 -14.92 5.26
CA LYS A 462 27.01 -15.85 4.82
C LYS A 462 26.44 -17.18 4.31
N THR A 463 25.43 -17.75 4.98
CA THR A 463 24.74 -18.98 4.51
C THR A 463 23.91 -18.72 3.24
N GLY A 464 23.19 -17.60 3.20
CA GLY A 464 22.39 -17.16 2.07
C GLY A 464 23.24 -16.99 0.81
N ALA A 465 24.42 -16.36 0.92
CA ALA A 465 25.32 -16.14 -0.21
C ALA A 465 25.75 -17.47 -0.88
N LEU A 466 25.99 -18.52 -0.10
CA LEU A 466 26.32 -19.85 -0.63
C LEU A 466 25.14 -20.47 -1.40
N GLN A 467 23.93 -20.44 -0.83
CA GLN A 467 22.71 -20.97 -1.46
C GLN A 467 22.28 -20.17 -2.70
N VAL A 468 22.42 -18.84 -2.66
CA VAL A 468 22.14 -17.94 -3.78
C VAL A 468 23.13 -18.18 -4.91
N ARG A 469 24.43 -18.34 -4.60
CA ARG A 469 25.48 -18.70 -5.57
C ARG A 469 25.18 -20.03 -6.27
N GLU A 470 24.86 -21.08 -5.51
CA GLU A 470 24.52 -22.41 -6.03
C GLU A 470 23.32 -22.34 -6.98
N ARG A 471 22.20 -21.74 -6.54
CA ARG A 471 20.98 -21.60 -7.34
C ARG A 471 21.21 -20.81 -8.63
N LEU A 472 21.97 -19.73 -8.58
CA LEU A 472 22.29 -18.91 -9.76
C LEU A 472 23.27 -19.62 -10.72
N PHE A 473 24.25 -20.37 -10.18
CA PHE A 473 25.17 -21.17 -10.98
C PHE A 473 24.43 -22.24 -11.79
N HIS A 474 23.46 -22.94 -11.20
CA HIS A 474 22.58 -23.89 -11.92
C HIS A 474 21.74 -23.25 -13.03
N HIS A 475 21.54 -21.93 -13.01
CA HIS A 475 20.86 -21.17 -14.08
C HIS A 475 21.86 -20.42 -14.99
N GLY A 476 23.13 -20.85 -15.00
CA GLY A 476 24.16 -20.38 -15.94
C GLY A 476 24.64 -18.95 -15.69
N PHE A 477 24.48 -18.41 -14.49
CA PHE A 477 25.07 -17.12 -14.11
C PHE A 477 26.49 -17.30 -13.54
N PRO A 478 27.49 -16.56 -14.03
CA PRO A 478 28.76 -16.40 -13.33
C PRO A 478 28.53 -15.60 -12.05
N VAL A 479 28.90 -16.16 -10.89
CA VAL A 479 28.67 -15.53 -9.58
C VAL A 479 29.95 -15.45 -8.77
N THR A 480 30.23 -14.25 -8.25
CA THR A 480 31.29 -13.98 -7.26
C THR A 480 30.62 -13.66 -5.93
N VAL A 481 31.19 -14.10 -4.81
CA VAL A 481 30.75 -13.67 -3.46
C VAL A 481 31.72 -12.59 -2.98
N PHE A 482 31.21 -11.52 -2.38
CA PHE A 482 32.05 -10.50 -1.76
C PHE A 482 32.82 -11.10 -0.58
N ASP A 483 34.15 -11.01 -0.62
CA ASP A 483 34.99 -11.45 0.49
C ASP A 483 34.97 -10.40 1.60
N TRP A 484 34.46 -10.77 2.76
CA TRP A 484 34.40 -9.91 3.93
C TRP A 484 35.70 -9.89 4.75
N GLU A 485 36.62 -10.82 4.49
CA GLU A 485 37.88 -10.98 5.23
C GLU A 485 39.09 -10.46 4.43
N GLN A 486 38.88 -9.96 3.21
CA GLN A 486 39.90 -9.38 2.34
C GLN A 486 40.60 -8.16 2.96
N LEU A 487 41.89 -7.99 2.64
CA LEU A 487 42.70 -6.86 3.09
C LEU A 487 42.58 -5.67 2.13
N VAL A 488 42.16 -4.52 2.65
CA VAL A 488 41.91 -3.29 1.87
C VAL A 488 42.77 -2.16 2.42
N SER A 489 43.47 -1.44 1.54
CA SER A 489 44.05 -0.14 1.87
C SER A 489 42.96 0.93 1.77
N PHE A 490 42.58 1.53 2.89
CA PHE A 490 41.80 2.76 2.89
C PHE A 490 42.76 3.94 3.05
N ASN A 491 42.56 5.00 2.24
CA ASN A 491 43.32 6.26 2.30
C ASN A 491 44.86 6.14 2.24
N GLY A 492 45.39 5.05 1.65
CA GLY A 492 46.84 4.83 1.53
C GLY A 492 47.50 4.18 2.75
N GLU A 493 46.73 3.78 3.77
CA GLU A 493 47.26 2.97 4.87
C GLU A 493 47.68 1.56 4.41
N LYS A 494 48.46 0.84 5.23
CA LYS A 494 48.71 -0.59 5.01
C LYS A 494 47.37 -1.35 4.91
N PRO A 495 47.23 -2.33 3.98
CA PRO A 495 46.00 -3.12 3.86
C PRO A 495 45.58 -3.76 5.19
N LYS A 496 44.31 -3.59 5.56
CA LYS A 496 43.70 -4.09 6.80
C LYS A 496 42.41 -4.86 6.46
N PRO A 497 41.99 -5.85 7.25
CA PRO A 497 40.68 -6.48 7.06
C PRO A 497 39.56 -5.46 7.26
N ILE A 498 38.42 -5.69 6.62
CA ILE A 498 37.22 -4.86 6.81
C ILE A 498 36.80 -4.94 8.29
N PRO A 499 36.60 -3.82 9.00
CA PRO A 499 36.26 -3.82 10.43
C PRO A 499 35.04 -4.68 10.76
N GLU A 500 35.10 -5.47 11.83
CA GLU A 500 34.00 -6.34 12.25
C GLU A 500 32.71 -5.59 12.63
N SER A 501 32.80 -4.29 12.91
CA SER A 501 31.66 -3.42 13.18
C SER A 501 30.78 -3.19 11.95
N ILE A 502 31.30 -3.37 10.73
CA ILE A 502 30.54 -3.26 9.49
C ILE A 502 29.82 -4.60 9.25
N LYS A 503 28.49 -4.60 9.29
CA LYS A 503 27.67 -5.81 9.15
C LYS A 503 26.94 -5.88 7.81
N ASP A 504 26.46 -4.76 7.28
CA ASP A 504 25.82 -4.69 5.96
C ASP A 504 26.56 -3.69 5.03
N PRO A 505 26.29 -3.67 3.71
CA PRO A 505 26.88 -2.67 2.82
C PRO A 505 26.42 -1.23 3.10
N ALA A 506 25.35 -1.03 3.89
CA ALA A 506 24.84 0.29 4.29
C ALA A 506 25.56 0.90 5.51
N ASP A 507 26.23 0.07 6.32
CA ASP A 507 27.13 0.49 7.40
C ASP A 507 28.44 1.12 6.88
N MET A 508 28.81 0.87 5.62
CA MET A 508 30.03 1.42 5.01
C MET A 508 29.91 2.93 4.71
N SER A 509 31.06 3.60 4.77
CA SER A 509 31.21 4.96 4.25
C SER A 509 31.19 4.98 2.70
N VAL A 510 30.88 6.14 2.12
CA VAL A 510 30.88 6.31 0.66
C VAL A 510 32.30 6.14 0.10
N GLU A 511 33.28 6.66 0.80
CA GLU A 511 34.71 6.62 0.49
C GLU A 511 35.25 5.19 0.57
N GLN A 512 34.77 4.39 1.52
CA GLN A 512 35.10 2.96 1.63
C GLN A 512 34.62 2.19 0.38
N ILE A 513 33.35 2.35 -0.01
CA ILE A 513 32.78 1.69 -1.20
C ILE A 513 33.49 2.15 -2.48
N GLN A 514 33.74 3.45 -2.62
CA GLN A 514 34.51 3.98 -3.76
C GLN A 514 35.95 3.46 -3.79
N THR A 515 36.55 3.15 -2.63
CA THR A 515 37.90 2.56 -2.56
C THR A 515 37.88 1.08 -2.92
N LEU A 516 36.91 0.30 -2.41
CA LEU A 516 36.71 -1.09 -2.80
C LEU A 516 36.56 -1.22 -4.34
N ARG A 517 35.75 -0.35 -4.93
CA ARG A 517 35.53 -0.28 -6.38
C ARG A 517 36.77 0.14 -7.18
N ARG A 518 37.54 1.12 -6.69
CA ARG A 518 38.82 1.52 -7.30
C ARG A 518 39.87 0.39 -7.30
N HIS A 519 39.77 -0.55 -6.36
CA HIS A 519 40.62 -1.76 -6.33
C HIS A 519 40.06 -2.92 -7.18
N GLY A 520 38.99 -2.70 -7.96
CA GLY A 520 38.44 -3.71 -8.88
C GLY A 520 37.65 -4.85 -8.21
N ILE A 521 37.36 -4.72 -6.91
CA ILE A 521 36.68 -5.77 -6.12
C ILE A 521 35.25 -6.03 -6.67
N PHE A 522 34.56 -4.98 -7.13
CA PHE A 522 33.25 -5.09 -7.80
C PHE A 522 33.08 -4.14 -9.00
#